data_AF-A0A7C5J4M9-F1
#
_entry.id   AF-A0A7C5J4M9-F1
#
_cell.length_a   1.000
_cell.length_b   1.000
_cell.length_c   1.000
_cell.angle_alpha   90.00
_cell.angle_beta   90.00
_cell.angle_gamma   90.00
#
_symmetry.space_group_name_H-M   'P 1'
#
loop_
_entity.id
_entity.type
_entity.pdbx_description
1 polymer ?
#
loop_
_entity_poly.entity_id
_entity_poly.type
_entity_poly.pdbx_seq_one_letter_code
_entity_poly.pdbx_strand_id
1 'polypeptide(L)'
;MARRITPPGCANVRGADGDDLRYERQMGKWLLCGAVMSACALLHGSAMAQPVAVDGKTAKEQAKVAFAQGVERYERGDCEGAIEAYQRAFELYPMPMMTFNIALCHERLGRPVEAVAALEAVLAAPGKLRAERIDQAKSLLAAQKRLVAELMVTCNVDGATLLLDGEQVGVLPLAEPIPVAEGTVVLQAAKDGYRPGYATLSAPGGRQVPVVIHLEEASQRLAQLKVDATLPDAEIYVDGQLVARTPLQSTLPVTPDVRHEVVLRREGYEPAGESIVLTEGATGFVTLRPREDPRAASSGGELVVLLVQEDASVIVDGQRREVTSGVPLRLPAGPHAITASRTGYDPLNLHIEVPSGGRIVTTVDLIPTPETRERLIGDARRDAAIGWGLTIGGAVLVGAGAGTMVWGVGTRAEGAQKERDIEAGAAPYEACANNLGSAEAFCDRERLDAGQQQDLGLGFTVGGAIGLAAGVGSLVTGIVFLSTADDPDRFRLKLDDDLFALELMPAVWGQGGLGVRGRF
;
A
#
# COMPACT_ATOMS: atom_id res chain seq x y z
N MET A 1 -56.54 44.26 37.39
CA MET A 1 -57.40 45.28 38.04
C MET A 1 -57.64 44.84 39.49
N ALA A 2 -57.46 45.59 40.56
CA ALA A 2 -56.95 46.92 40.82
C ALA A 2 -56.69 47.03 42.35
N ARG A 3 -55.47 47.43 42.73
CA ARG A 3 -55.10 48.45 43.74
C ARG A 3 -55.91 48.62 45.05
N ARG A 4 -55.12 48.57 46.12
CA ARG A 4 -55.02 49.47 47.31
C ARG A 4 -56.21 49.50 48.29
N ILE A 5 -55.89 49.40 49.58
CA ILE A 5 -55.85 50.52 50.55
C ILE A 5 -55.31 49.97 51.90
N THR A 6 -54.32 50.66 52.47
CA THR A 6 -53.84 50.62 53.88
C THR A 6 -54.32 51.90 54.59
N PRO A 7 -54.00 52.16 55.89
CA PRO A 7 -54.18 51.48 57.18
C PRO A 7 -55.04 52.43 58.11
N PRO A 8 -55.04 52.45 59.49
CA PRO A 8 -53.88 52.79 60.36
C PRO A 8 -53.87 52.11 61.77
N GLY A 9 -52.71 52.07 62.45
CA GLY A 9 -52.48 52.83 63.70
C GLY A 9 -52.54 51.89 64.93
N CYS A 10 -51.78 51.99 66.01
CA CYS A 10 -50.90 53.02 66.57
C CYS A 10 -49.99 52.33 67.63
N ALA A 11 -48.68 52.62 67.68
CA ALA A 11 -48.02 53.46 68.71
C ALA A 11 -47.71 52.71 70.03
N ASN A 12 -46.60 52.86 70.75
CA ASN A 12 -45.58 53.91 70.90
C ASN A 12 -44.32 53.25 71.55
N VAL A 13 -43.06 53.54 71.16
CA VAL A 13 -42.20 54.68 71.57
C VAL A 13 -41.79 54.59 73.06
N ARG A 14 -40.52 54.55 73.50
CA ARG A 14 -39.43 55.56 73.43
C ARG A 14 -38.16 54.93 74.08
N GLY A 15 -36.96 54.97 73.50
CA GLY A 15 -35.90 56.00 73.69
C GLY A 15 -34.72 55.40 74.49
N ALA A 16 -33.44 55.77 74.38
CA ALA A 16 -32.71 56.76 73.58
C ALA A 16 -31.19 56.50 73.73
N ASP A 17 -30.40 57.20 72.89
CA ASP A 17 -28.95 57.53 73.01
C ASP A 17 -27.92 56.41 72.71
N GLY A 18 -26.86 56.60 71.92
CA GLY A 18 -26.32 57.75 71.19
C GLY A 18 -24.94 57.37 70.61
N ASP A 19 -24.67 57.87 69.40
CA ASP A 19 -23.41 58.09 68.66
C ASP A 19 -22.05 57.61 69.25
N ASP A 20 -21.23 56.92 68.44
CA ASP A 20 -20.18 57.58 67.62
C ASP A 20 -19.18 56.58 66.96
N LEU A 21 -18.96 56.82 65.66
CA LEU A 21 -17.67 56.78 64.93
C LEU A 21 -16.95 55.45 64.58
N ARG A 22 -16.87 55.28 63.24
CA ARG A 22 -15.75 54.77 62.42
C ARG A 22 -15.52 53.25 62.37
N TYR A 23 -16.24 52.60 61.47
CA TYR A 23 -15.85 51.32 60.88
C TYR A 23 -15.26 51.57 59.48
N GLU A 24 -13.95 51.82 59.43
CA GLU A 24 -13.19 51.93 58.19
C GLU A 24 -13.05 50.57 57.49
N ARG A 25 -12.98 50.63 56.15
CA ARG A 25 -12.67 49.57 55.17
C ARG A 25 -13.83 48.72 54.68
N GLN A 26 -14.73 49.46 54.04
CA GLN A 26 -15.44 49.07 52.83
C GLN A 26 -14.55 48.47 51.72
N MET A 27 -15.17 47.52 51.02
CA MET A 27 -15.19 47.37 49.56
C MET A 27 -13.94 46.87 48.85
N GLY A 28 -13.87 45.54 48.74
CA GLY A 28 -13.19 44.82 47.66
C GLY A 28 -13.98 43.56 47.30
N LYS A 29 -15.30 43.69 47.11
CA LYS A 29 -16.16 42.58 46.71
C LYS A 29 -16.08 42.38 45.20
N TRP A 30 -15.72 41.16 44.81
CA TRP A 30 -16.50 40.34 43.88
C TRP A 30 -16.95 41.05 42.59
N LEU A 31 -16.08 41.11 41.59
CA LEU A 31 -16.42 41.28 40.17
C LEU A 31 -15.17 40.91 39.35
N LEU A 32 -15.06 39.64 38.92
CA LEU A 32 -14.30 39.18 37.73
C LEU A 32 -14.47 37.66 37.57
N CYS A 33 -15.72 37.21 37.50
CA CYS A 33 -16.14 35.96 36.85
C CYS A 33 -16.89 36.36 35.58
N GLY A 34 -16.15 36.69 34.53
CA GLY A 34 -16.72 37.24 33.29
C GLY A 34 -15.68 37.63 32.26
N ALA A 35 -14.77 36.71 31.92
CA ALA A 35 -13.87 36.84 30.77
C ALA A 35 -13.63 35.48 30.08
N VAL A 36 -14.68 34.65 30.04
CA VAL A 36 -14.81 33.50 29.15
C VAL A 36 -16.19 33.69 28.50
N MET A 37 -16.28 33.63 27.17
CA MET A 37 -17.49 33.86 26.33
C MET A 37 -17.70 35.27 25.75
N SER A 38 -16.75 35.82 24.97
CA SER A 38 -17.09 36.65 23.79
C SER A 38 -15.87 36.93 22.90
N ALA A 39 -15.43 35.92 22.14
CA ALA A 39 -14.49 36.09 21.03
C ALA A 39 -14.69 34.99 19.96
N CYS A 40 -15.95 34.62 19.67
CA CYS A 40 -16.27 33.53 18.73
C CYS A 40 -17.34 33.92 17.69
N ALA A 41 -17.47 35.20 17.35
CA ALA A 41 -18.33 35.62 16.25
C ALA A 41 -17.71 36.82 15.53
N LEU A 42 -17.66 36.73 14.20
CA LEU A 42 -17.18 37.72 13.21
C LEU A 42 -15.73 37.57 12.73
N LEU A 43 -15.40 36.40 12.17
CA LEU A 43 -14.57 36.31 10.97
C LEU A 43 -15.24 35.34 9.98
N HIS A 44 -16.37 35.74 9.41
CA HIS A 44 -16.84 35.18 8.14
C HIS A 44 -16.00 35.81 7.03
N GLY A 45 -14.75 35.37 6.92
CA GLY A 45 -13.95 35.60 5.73
C GLY A 45 -14.52 34.74 4.62
N SER A 46 -15.10 35.38 3.59
CA SER A 46 -15.43 34.74 2.34
C SER A 46 -14.20 34.00 1.83
N ALA A 47 -14.22 32.67 1.92
CA ALA A 47 -13.27 31.82 1.24
C ALA A 47 -13.52 31.98 -0.26
N MET A 48 -12.82 32.93 -0.88
CA MET A 48 -12.58 32.91 -2.31
C MET A 48 -11.88 31.57 -2.56
N ALA A 49 -12.60 30.64 -3.18
CA ALA A 49 -12.05 29.42 -3.71
C ALA A 49 -10.87 29.82 -4.63
N GLN A 50 -9.65 29.66 -4.12
CA GLN A 50 -8.49 29.68 -4.97
C GLN A 50 -8.65 28.53 -5.96
N PRO A 51 -8.36 28.73 -7.25
CA PRO A 51 -8.28 27.62 -8.18
C PRO A 51 -7.29 26.62 -7.60
N VAL A 52 -7.72 25.36 -7.49
CA VAL A 52 -6.90 24.24 -7.05
C VAL A 52 -5.63 24.25 -7.91
N ALA A 53 -4.51 24.57 -7.28
CA ALA A 53 -3.20 24.42 -7.91
C ALA A 53 -3.05 22.94 -8.26
N VAL A 54 -2.94 22.66 -9.56
CA VAL A 54 -2.52 21.36 -10.08
C VAL A 54 -1.12 21.11 -9.50
N ASP A 55 -1.04 20.09 -8.65
CA ASP A 55 0.09 19.59 -7.84
C ASP A 55 1.42 20.37 -8.05
N GLY A 56 1.75 21.29 -7.12
CA GLY A 56 2.92 22.19 -7.18
C GLY A 56 4.30 21.53 -7.08
N LYS A 57 4.42 20.25 -7.45
CA LYS A 57 5.66 19.49 -7.49
C LYS A 57 6.36 19.68 -8.81
N THR A 58 7.68 19.82 -8.78
CA THR A 58 8.51 19.88 -10.00
C THR A 58 8.45 18.56 -10.77
N ALA A 59 8.69 18.58 -12.09
CA ALA A 59 8.76 17.36 -12.91
C ALA A 59 9.76 16.32 -12.34
N LYS A 60 10.86 16.80 -11.73
CA LYS A 60 11.85 15.94 -11.05
C LYS A 60 11.27 15.25 -9.80
N GLU A 61 10.46 15.95 -9.01
CA GLU A 61 9.82 15.35 -7.82
C GLU A 61 8.75 14.33 -8.22
N GLN A 62 7.96 14.62 -9.26
CA GLN A 62 7.01 13.66 -9.82
C GLN A 62 7.73 12.42 -10.39
N ALA A 63 8.86 12.61 -11.06
CA ALA A 63 9.70 11.51 -11.54
C ALA A 63 10.27 10.66 -10.39
N LYS A 64 10.67 11.27 -9.26
CA LYS A 64 11.10 10.52 -8.06
C LYS A 64 9.97 9.65 -7.51
N VAL A 65 8.74 10.18 -7.46
CA VAL A 65 7.55 9.41 -7.03
C VAL A 65 7.31 8.23 -7.95
N ALA A 66 7.25 8.45 -9.27
CA ALA A 66 7.05 7.38 -10.25
C ALA A 66 8.18 6.32 -10.19
N PHE A 67 9.43 6.76 -10.01
CA PHE A 67 10.55 5.83 -9.85
C PHE A 67 10.45 5.00 -8.56
N ALA A 68 10.10 5.61 -7.43
CA ALA A 68 9.88 4.90 -6.16
C ALA A 68 8.75 3.87 -6.29
N GLN A 69 7.65 4.21 -6.99
CA GLN A 69 6.58 3.27 -7.29
C GLN A 69 7.08 2.09 -8.13
N GLY A 70 7.90 2.36 -9.15
CA GLY A 70 8.52 1.32 -9.96
C GLY A 70 9.40 0.38 -9.12
N VAL A 71 10.21 0.93 -8.21
CA VAL A 71 11.01 0.13 -7.25
C VAL A 71 10.11 -0.73 -6.37
N GLU A 72 9.07 -0.17 -5.76
CA GLU A 72 8.11 -0.93 -4.94
C GLU A 72 7.49 -2.11 -5.70
N ARG A 73 7.14 -1.90 -6.97
CA ARG A 73 6.52 -2.91 -7.84
C ARG A 73 7.52 -3.99 -8.24
N TYR A 74 8.73 -3.59 -8.61
CA TYR A 74 9.82 -4.51 -8.94
C TYR A 74 10.16 -5.45 -7.76
N GLU A 75 10.25 -4.89 -6.55
CA GLU A 75 10.53 -5.65 -5.32
C GLU A 75 9.45 -6.70 -5.03
N ARG A 76 8.20 -6.44 -5.44
CA ARG A 76 7.06 -7.38 -5.31
C ARG A 76 6.92 -8.33 -6.50
N GLY A 77 7.76 -8.18 -7.53
CA GLY A 77 7.71 -8.98 -8.74
C GLY A 77 6.71 -8.53 -9.80
N ASP A 78 6.05 -7.39 -9.60
CA ASP A 78 5.19 -6.75 -10.60
C ASP A 78 6.03 -6.03 -11.67
N CYS A 79 6.68 -6.81 -12.53
CA CYS A 79 7.53 -6.24 -13.56
C CYS A 79 6.75 -5.41 -14.58
N GLU A 80 5.49 -5.75 -14.89
CA GLU A 80 4.65 -4.98 -15.80
C GLU A 80 4.32 -3.60 -15.20
N GLY A 81 3.78 -3.57 -13.97
CA GLY A 81 3.47 -2.30 -13.31
C GLY A 81 4.73 -1.49 -12.99
N ALA A 82 5.89 -2.14 -12.81
CA ALA A 82 7.18 -1.46 -12.65
C ALA A 82 7.64 -0.79 -13.94
N ILE A 83 7.53 -1.46 -15.09
CA ILE A 83 7.86 -0.89 -16.41
C ILE A 83 7.05 0.38 -16.65
N GLU A 84 5.73 0.35 -16.44
CA GLU A 84 4.87 1.52 -16.60
C GLU A 84 5.30 2.70 -15.71
N ALA A 85 5.66 2.41 -14.44
CA ALA A 85 6.09 3.42 -13.49
C ALA A 85 7.47 4.01 -13.88
N TYR A 86 8.41 3.18 -14.35
CA TYR A 86 9.70 3.65 -14.85
C TYR A 86 9.58 4.43 -16.16
N GLN A 87 8.69 4.05 -17.07
CA GLN A 87 8.39 4.80 -18.30
C GLN A 87 7.85 6.18 -17.95
N ARG A 88 6.87 6.26 -17.04
CA ARG A 88 6.35 7.55 -16.54
C ARG A 88 7.46 8.40 -15.90
N ALA A 89 8.33 7.79 -15.11
CA ALA A 89 9.48 8.50 -14.53
C ALA A 89 10.44 9.02 -15.61
N PHE A 90 10.69 8.23 -16.66
CA PHE A 90 11.54 8.61 -17.79
C PHE A 90 10.94 9.74 -18.61
N GLU A 91 9.63 9.72 -18.89
CA GLU A 91 8.93 10.79 -19.59
C GLU A 91 9.03 12.14 -18.85
N LEU A 92 8.96 12.10 -17.51
CA LEU A 92 9.06 13.30 -16.66
C LEU A 92 10.50 13.80 -16.48
N TYR A 93 11.45 12.88 -16.32
CA TYR A 93 12.86 13.19 -16.12
C TYR A 93 13.75 12.07 -16.69
N PRO A 94 14.14 12.16 -17.99
CA PRO A 94 14.87 11.09 -18.67
C PRO A 94 16.23 10.84 -18.03
N MET A 95 16.42 9.65 -17.45
CA MET A 95 17.70 9.20 -16.92
C MET A 95 17.95 7.74 -17.31
N PRO A 96 19.20 7.36 -17.68
CA PRO A 96 19.51 5.99 -18.14
C PRO A 96 19.23 4.90 -17.11
N MET A 97 19.20 5.22 -15.81
CA MET A 97 18.82 4.28 -14.75
C MET A 97 17.40 3.72 -14.94
N MET A 98 16.43 4.53 -15.40
CA MET A 98 15.07 4.06 -15.66
C MET A 98 15.06 3.01 -16.78
N THR A 99 15.75 3.29 -17.88
CA THR A 99 15.87 2.36 -19.01
C THR A 99 16.59 1.07 -18.62
N PHE A 100 17.61 1.16 -17.77
CA PHE A 100 18.27 -0.02 -17.21
C PHE A 100 17.33 -0.85 -16.33
N ASN A 101 16.53 -0.22 -15.47
CA ASN A 101 15.55 -0.92 -14.62
C ASN A 101 14.43 -1.55 -15.45
N ILE A 102 13.99 -0.90 -16.54
CA ILE A 102 13.07 -1.49 -17.53
C ILE A 102 13.69 -2.74 -18.16
N ALA A 103 14.98 -2.71 -18.52
CA ALA A 103 15.67 -3.89 -19.03
C ALA A 103 15.71 -5.06 -18.03
N LEU A 104 15.91 -4.78 -16.72
CA LEU A 104 15.82 -5.81 -15.68
C LEU A 104 14.42 -6.42 -15.58
N CYS A 105 13.37 -5.62 -15.75
CA CYS A 105 12.01 -6.12 -15.77
C CYS A 105 11.76 -7.04 -16.98
N HIS A 106 12.23 -6.63 -18.18
CA HIS A 106 12.12 -7.48 -19.38
C HIS A 106 12.90 -8.79 -19.24
N GLU A 107 14.08 -8.78 -18.63
CA GLU A 107 14.84 -10.01 -18.33
C GLU A 107 14.03 -10.96 -17.43
N ARG A 108 13.45 -10.44 -16.34
CA ARG A 108 12.64 -11.23 -15.41
C ARG A 108 11.33 -11.74 -16.00
N LEU A 109 10.78 -11.03 -17.00
CA LEU A 109 9.60 -11.44 -17.76
C LEU A 109 9.93 -12.44 -18.89
N GLY A 110 11.21 -12.77 -19.12
CA GLY A 110 11.60 -13.62 -20.25
C GLY A 110 11.39 -12.96 -21.61
N ARG A 111 11.55 -11.64 -21.69
CA ARG A 111 11.39 -10.80 -22.89
C ARG A 111 12.76 -10.32 -23.41
N PRO A 112 13.55 -11.22 -24.02
CA PRO A 112 14.95 -10.92 -24.34
C PRO A 112 15.12 -9.87 -25.43
N VAL A 113 14.17 -9.74 -26.36
CA VAL A 113 14.24 -8.75 -27.45
C VAL A 113 14.16 -7.33 -26.89
N GLU A 114 13.16 -7.07 -26.05
CA GLU A 114 12.94 -5.79 -25.39
C GLU A 114 14.05 -5.48 -24.38
N ALA A 115 14.55 -6.51 -23.67
CA ALA A 115 15.71 -6.37 -22.79
C ALA A 115 16.97 -5.94 -23.58
N VAL A 116 17.25 -6.57 -24.72
CA VAL A 116 18.38 -6.20 -25.60
C VAL A 116 18.24 -4.75 -26.06
N ALA A 117 17.08 -4.35 -26.57
CA ALA A 117 16.85 -2.99 -27.05
C ALA A 117 17.06 -1.94 -25.93
N ALA A 118 16.52 -2.19 -24.74
CA ALA A 118 16.70 -1.30 -23.59
C ALA A 118 18.16 -1.21 -23.12
N LEU A 119 18.89 -2.34 -23.10
CA LEU A 119 20.30 -2.38 -22.72
C LEU A 119 21.20 -1.68 -23.75
N GLU A 120 20.93 -1.84 -25.04
CA GLU A 120 21.64 -1.10 -26.09
C GLU A 120 21.43 0.40 -25.97
N ALA A 121 20.19 0.83 -25.71
CA ALA A 121 19.89 2.25 -25.46
C ALA A 121 20.66 2.79 -24.24
N VAL A 122 20.74 2.01 -23.15
CA VAL A 122 21.54 2.36 -21.96
C VAL A 122 23.03 2.50 -22.29
N LEU A 123 23.59 1.56 -23.06
CA LEU A 123 25.02 1.56 -23.40
C LEU A 123 25.38 2.62 -24.45
N ALA A 124 24.43 3.02 -25.30
CA ALA A 124 24.61 4.12 -26.25
C ALA A 124 24.65 5.48 -25.54
N ALA A 125 23.86 5.65 -24.47
CA ALA A 125 23.78 6.89 -23.70
C ALA A 125 23.83 6.65 -22.17
N PRO A 126 24.99 6.21 -21.62
CA PRO A 126 25.08 5.79 -20.22
C PRO A 126 24.99 6.94 -19.21
N GLY A 127 25.14 8.19 -19.64
CA GLY A 127 24.97 9.37 -18.79
C GLY A 127 25.80 9.31 -17.50
N LYS A 128 25.13 9.36 -16.34
CA LYS A 128 25.75 9.31 -15.00
C LYS A 128 25.69 7.93 -14.34
N LEU A 129 25.49 6.86 -15.11
CA LEU A 129 25.54 5.50 -14.57
C LEU A 129 26.91 5.19 -13.98
N ARG A 130 26.92 4.49 -12.84
CA ARG A 130 28.16 3.98 -12.23
C ARG A 130 28.82 2.95 -13.15
N ALA A 131 30.14 2.80 -13.08
CA ALA A 131 30.90 1.87 -13.92
C ALA A 131 30.43 0.43 -13.75
N GLU A 132 30.13 0.03 -12.50
CA GLU A 132 29.60 -1.30 -12.16
C GLU A 132 28.28 -1.58 -12.87
N ARG A 133 27.43 -0.55 -13.02
CA ARG A 133 26.14 -0.66 -13.70
C ARG A 133 26.31 -0.81 -15.22
N ILE A 134 27.29 -0.11 -15.78
CA ILE A 134 27.62 -0.23 -17.21
C ILE A 134 28.15 -1.64 -17.50
N ASP A 135 29.01 -2.19 -16.63
CA ASP A 135 29.54 -3.54 -16.80
C ASP A 135 28.47 -4.62 -16.57
N GLN A 136 27.54 -4.38 -15.64
CA GLN A 136 26.34 -5.21 -15.50
C GLN A 136 25.48 -5.16 -16.77
N ALA A 137 25.24 -3.98 -17.34
CA ALA A 137 24.46 -3.81 -18.57
C ALA A 137 25.11 -4.55 -19.75
N LYS A 138 26.44 -4.48 -19.92
CA LYS A 138 27.17 -5.25 -20.95
C LYS A 138 27.02 -6.76 -20.75
N SER A 139 27.12 -7.23 -19.50
CA SER A 139 27.03 -8.65 -19.17
C SER A 139 25.62 -9.18 -19.43
N LEU A 140 24.59 -8.43 -19.00
CA LEU A 140 23.19 -8.73 -19.29
C LEU A 140 22.92 -8.71 -20.79
N LEU A 141 23.43 -7.72 -21.53
CA LEU A 141 23.25 -7.62 -22.97
C LEU A 141 23.82 -8.85 -23.68
N ALA A 142 25.04 -9.26 -23.31
CA ALA A 142 25.66 -10.46 -23.86
C ALA A 142 24.89 -11.74 -23.51
N ALA A 143 24.24 -11.80 -22.35
CA ALA A 143 23.39 -12.93 -21.97
C ALA A 143 22.08 -12.94 -22.78
N GLN A 144 21.38 -11.81 -22.85
CA GLN A 144 20.09 -11.70 -23.55
C GLN A 144 20.23 -11.88 -25.06
N LYS A 145 21.32 -11.38 -25.67
CA LYS A 145 21.60 -11.61 -27.11
C LYS A 145 21.72 -13.08 -27.49
N ARG A 146 22.10 -13.97 -26.56
CA ARG A 146 22.14 -15.41 -26.82
C ARG A 146 20.76 -16.04 -26.90
N LEU A 147 19.73 -15.37 -26.37
CA LEU A 147 18.33 -15.79 -26.37
C LEU A 147 17.52 -15.13 -27.49
N VAL A 148 18.16 -14.33 -28.37
CA VAL A 148 17.51 -13.64 -29.48
C VAL A 148 17.98 -14.24 -30.81
N ALA A 149 17.04 -14.69 -31.62
CA ALA A 149 17.27 -15.09 -33.01
C ALA A 149 16.92 -13.95 -33.96
N GLU A 150 17.52 -13.93 -35.15
CA GLU A 150 17.28 -12.92 -36.18
C GLU A 150 16.61 -13.57 -37.41
N LEU A 151 15.37 -13.18 -37.72
CA LEU A 151 14.61 -13.77 -38.82
C LEU A 151 14.80 -12.95 -40.10
N MET A 152 15.29 -13.61 -41.15
CA MET A 152 15.41 -13.04 -42.50
C MET A 152 14.19 -13.47 -43.32
N VAL A 153 13.11 -12.69 -43.24
CA VAL A 153 11.83 -13.04 -43.85
C VAL A 153 11.75 -12.53 -45.29
N THR A 154 11.34 -13.39 -46.20
CA THR A 154 11.09 -13.09 -47.61
C THR A 154 9.68 -13.51 -48.00
N CYS A 155 9.08 -12.78 -48.94
CA CYS A 155 7.75 -13.05 -49.45
C CYS A 155 7.72 -12.89 -50.97
N ASN A 156 6.90 -13.69 -51.66
CA ASN A 156 6.69 -13.57 -53.11
C ASN A 156 5.92 -12.31 -53.51
N VAL A 157 5.29 -11.62 -52.56
CA VAL A 157 4.47 -10.43 -52.77
C VAL A 157 5.03 -9.26 -51.97
N ASP A 158 5.52 -8.24 -52.68
CA ASP A 158 6.00 -6.99 -52.08
C ASP A 158 4.86 -6.20 -51.43
N GLY A 159 5.14 -5.47 -50.36
CA GLY A 159 4.15 -4.69 -49.63
C GLY A 159 3.22 -5.54 -48.75
N ALA A 160 3.53 -6.82 -48.54
CA ALA A 160 2.82 -7.64 -47.58
C ALA A 160 3.15 -7.21 -46.14
N THR A 161 2.12 -7.05 -45.32
CA THR A 161 2.27 -6.77 -43.89
C THR A 161 2.68 -8.05 -43.19
N LEU A 162 3.77 -7.99 -42.42
CA LEU A 162 4.27 -9.10 -41.62
C LEU A 162 3.85 -8.94 -40.17
N LEU A 163 3.33 -10.01 -39.60
CA LEU A 163 2.93 -10.13 -38.21
C LEU A 163 3.73 -11.25 -37.53
N LEU A 164 4.11 -11.00 -36.28
CA LEU A 164 4.78 -11.93 -35.37
C LEU A 164 3.84 -12.20 -34.20
N ASP A 165 3.39 -13.45 -34.03
CA ASP A 165 2.38 -13.80 -33.01
C ASP A 165 1.15 -12.86 -33.01
N GLY A 166 0.75 -12.45 -34.21
CA GLY A 166 -0.36 -11.53 -34.44
C GLY A 166 -0.04 -10.05 -34.26
N GLU A 167 1.16 -9.63 -33.86
CA GLU A 167 1.58 -8.21 -33.80
C GLU A 167 2.26 -7.77 -35.09
N GLN A 168 1.87 -6.61 -35.65
CA GLN A 168 2.50 -6.09 -36.86
C GLN A 168 3.94 -5.64 -36.59
N VAL A 169 4.91 -6.32 -37.21
CA VAL A 169 6.35 -6.02 -37.06
C VAL A 169 6.92 -5.24 -38.25
N GLY A 170 6.23 -5.21 -39.39
CA GLY A 170 6.65 -4.39 -40.53
C GLY A 170 5.97 -4.75 -41.85
N VAL A 171 6.56 -4.28 -42.95
CA VAL A 171 6.10 -4.52 -44.32
C VAL A 171 7.27 -5.08 -45.14
N LEU A 172 7.02 -6.15 -45.87
CA LEU A 172 8.03 -6.86 -46.67
C LEU A 172 8.27 -6.17 -48.03
N PRO A 173 9.52 -6.19 -48.56
CA PRO A 173 10.74 -6.70 -47.93
C PRO A 173 11.25 -5.78 -46.81
N LEU A 174 11.80 -6.38 -45.74
CA LEU A 174 12.38 -5.64 -44.61
C LEU A 174 13.83 -5.25 -44.88
N ALA A 175 14.26 -4.11 -44.32
CA ALA A 175 15.65 -3.64 -44.41
C ALA A 175 16.59 -4.40 -43.47
N GLU A 176 16.09 -4.78 -42.29
CA GLU A 176 16.84 -5.47 -41.24
C GLU A 176 16.11 -6.77 -40.82
N PRO A 177 16.84 -7.79 -40.36
CA PRO A 177 16.24 -8.99 -39.79
C PRO A 177 15.38 -8.67 -38.56
N ILE A 178 14.36 -9.48 -38.30
CA ILE A 178 13.50 -9.29 -37.13
C ILE A 178 14.09 -10.05 -35.93
N PRO A 179 14.41 -9.38 -34.82
CA PRO A 179 14.80 -10.06 -33.60
C PRO A 179 13.57 -10.72 -32.96
N VAL A 180 13.70 -11.99 -32.60
CA VAL A 180 12.67 -12.77 -31.91
C VAL A 180 13.27 -13.51 -30.73
N ALA A 181 12.50 -13.74 -29.68
CA ALA A 181 12.92 -14.60 -28.58
C ALA A 181 13.15 -16.03 -29.10
N GLU A 182 14.07 -16.75 -28.46
CA GLU A 182 14.28 -18.15 -28.79
C GLU A 182 13.03 -18.99 -28.52
N GLY A 183 12.78 -19.97 -29.38
CA GLY A 183 11.62 -20.86 -29.22
C GLY A 183 10.90 -21.12 -30.53
N THR A 184 9.61 -21.41 -30.43
CA THR A 184 8.75 -21.60 -31.61
C THR A 184 8.07 -20.29 -31.93
N VAL A 185 8.26 -19.82 -33.16
CA VAL A 185 7.74 -18.54 -33.63
C VAL A 185 6.70 -18.77 -34.72
N VAL A 186 5.61 -18.00 -34.66
CA VAL A 186 4.59 -17.98 -35.70
C VAL A 186 4.63 -16.64 -36.43
N LEU A 187 4.95 -16.70 -37.72
CA LEU A 187 4.91 -15.55 -38.61
C LEU A 187 3.68 -15.64 -39.52
N GLN A 188 3.11 -14.49 -39.80
CA GLN A 188 2.02 -14.33 -40.75
C GLN A 188 2.33 -13.18 -41.70
N ALA A 189 2.20 -13.40 -43.01
CA ALA A 189 2.23 -12.32 -43.99
C ALA A 189 0.85 -12.17 -44.62
N ALA A 190 0.32 -10.95 -44.62
CA ALA A 190 -1.00 -10.61 -45.11
C ALA A 190 -0.95 -9.42 -46.06
N LYS A 191 -1.75 -9.46 -47.13
CA LYS A 191 -1.93 -8.35 -48.06
C LYS A 191 -3.35 -8.39 -48.62
N ASP A 192 -3.95 -7.22 -48.81
CA ASP A 192 -5.26 -7.11 -49.47
C ASP A 192 -5.23 -7.76 -50.86
N GLY A 193 -6.24 -8.57 -51.15
CA GLY A 193 -6.32 -9.36 -52.38
C GLY A 193 -5.49 -10.65 -52.37
N TYR A 194 -4.93 -11.04 -51.23
CA TYR A 194 -4.20 -12.30 -51.04
C TYR A 194 -4.71 -13.07 -49.82
N ARG A 195 -4.62 -14.39 -49.86
CA ARG A 195 -4.79 -15.26 -48.70
C ARG A 195 -3.57 -15.10 -47.79
N PRO A 196 -3.73 -14.97 -46.46
CA PRO A 196 -2.61 -14.89 -45.54
C PRO A 196 -1.72 -16.13 -45.66
N GLY A 197 -0.42 -15.89 -45.76
CA GLY A 197 0.60 -16.94 -45.63
C GLY A 197 1.07 -17.03 -44.19
N TYR A 198 1.38 -18.23 -43.73
CA TYR A 198 1.92 -18.45 -42.38
C TYR A 198 3.19 -19.30 -42.44
N ALA A 199 4.09 -19.07 -41.49
CA ALA A 199 5.25 -19.91 -41.25
C ALA A 199 5.42 -20.16 -39.76
N THR A 200 5.54 -21.43 -39.38
CA THR A 200 5.94 -21.86 -38.04
C THR A 200 7.35 -22.38 -38.10
N LEU A 201 8.24 -21.87 -37.24
CA LEU A 201 9.64 -22.27 -37.23
C LEU A 201 10.20 -22.29 -35.81
N SER A 202 11.26 -23.08 -35.63
CA SER A 202 12.12 -22.96 -34.44
C SER A 202 13.15 -21.86 -34.69
N ALA A 203 13.22 -20.91 -33.77
CA ALA A 203 14.14 -19.79 -33.75
C ALA A 203 15.20 -20.04 -32.66
N PRO A 204 16.33 -20.68 -32.96
CA PRO A 204 17.41 -20.86 -32.00
C PRO A 204 18.11 -19.53 -31.70
N GLY A 205 18.27 -19.19 -30.43
CA GLY A 205 18.93 -17.95 -30.00
C GLY A 205 20.35 -17.79 -30.53
N GLY A 206 20.75 -16.55 -30.82
CA GLY A 206 22.05 -16.17 -31.39
C GLY A 206 22.27 -16.60 -32.84
N ARG A 207 21.22 -17.00 -33.57
CA ARG A 207 21.29 -17.44 -34.97
C ARG A 207 20.43 -16.57 -35.88
N GLN A 208 20.86 -16.49 -37.13
CA GLN A 208 20.04 -15.97 -38.22
C GLN A 208 19.26 -17.12 -38.88
N VAL A 209 17.97 -16.93 -39.10
CA VAL A 209 17.07 -17.95 -39.65
C VAL A 209 16.38 -17.40 -40.91
N PRO A 210 16.66 -17.94 -42.11
CA PRO A 210 15.93 -17.56 -43.31
C PRO A 210 14.51 -18.13 -43.29
N VAL A 211 13.52 -17.30 -43.61
CA VAL A 211 12.11 -17.68 -43.68
C VAL A 211 11.53 -17.23 -45.01
N VAL A 212 10.80 -18.11 -45.68
CA VAL A 212 10.08 -17.81 -46.92
C VAL A 212 8.60 -18.00 -46.66
N ILE A 213 7.81 -16.95 -46.90
CA ILE A 213 6.34 -17.00 -46.82
C ILE A 213 5.78 -16.80 -48.22
N HIS A 214 4.80 -17.62 -48.60
CA HIS A 214 4.13 -17.51 -49.88
C HIS A 214 2.68 -17.08 -49.68
N LEU A 215 2.26 -16.05 -50.40
CA LEU A 215 0.88 -15.58 -50.50
C LEU A 215 0.26 -16.05 -51.82
N GLU A 216 -1.00 -16.47 -51.75
CA GLU A 216 -1.83 -16.83 -52.90
C GLU A 216 -2.89 -15.76 -53.13
N GLU A 217 -3.29 -15.51 -54.38
CA GLU A 217 -4.33 -14.52 -54.68
C GLU A 217 -5.67 -14.90 -54.03
N ALA A 218 -6.35 -13.91 -53.45
CA ALA A 218 -7.70 -14.03 -52.90
C ALA A 218 -8.67 -13.16 -53.71
N SER A 219 -9.85 -13.69 -53.99
CA SER A 219 -10.92 -12.98 -54.71
C SER A 219 -11.70 -11.98 -53.85
N GLN A 220 -11.46 -11.94 -52.54
CA GLN A 220 -12.24 -11.18 -51.56
C GLN A 220 -11.32 -10.53 -50.52
N ARG A 221 -11.78 -9.44 -49.91
CA ARG A 221 -11.08 -8.78 -48.80
C ARG A 221 -11.17 -9.61 -47.51
N LEU A 222 -10.07 -9.68 -46.77
CA LEU A 222 -9.99 -10.46 -45.54
C LEU A 222 -10.88 -9.89 -44.43
N ALA A 223 -11.42 -10.79 -43.61
CA ALA A 223 -12.06 -10.46 -42.34
C ALA A 223 -11.00 -10.43 -41.22
N GLN A 224 -11.33 -9.81 -40.09
CA GLN A 224 -10.45 -9.67 -38.93
C GLN A 224 -11.01 -10.44 -37.74
N LEU A 225 -10.26 -11.38 -37.18
CA LEU A 225 -10.66 -12.18 -36.03
C LEU A 225 -9.92 -11.71 -34.78
N LYS A 226 -10.65 -11.20 -33.78
CA LYS A 226 -10.12 -10.99 -32.43
C LYS A 226 -10.33 -12.26 -31.60
N VAL A 227 -9.24 -12.80 -31.06
CA VAL A 227 -9.29 -13.92 -30.11
C VAL A 227 -8.95 -13.40 -28.72
N ASP A 228 -9.90 -13.52 -27.80
CA ASP A 228 -9.71 -13.18 -26.39
C ASP A 228 -9.38 -14.47 -25.61
N ALA A 229 -8.12 -14.61 -25.20
CA ALA A 229 -7.61 -15.70 -24.39
C ALA A 229 -6.57 -15.20 -23.39
N THR A 230 -6.77 -15.53 -22.11
CA THR A 230 -5.94 -15.06 -20.98
C THR A 230 -4.83 -16.03 -20.58
N LEU A 231 -4.87 -17.27 -21.10
CA LEU A 231 -3.90 -18.31 -20.75
C LEU A 231 -2.56 -18.01 -21.43
N PRO A 232 -1.44 -17.84 -20.71
CA PRO A 232 -0.12 -17.57 -21.32
C PRO A 232 0.41 -18.76 -22.14
N ASP A 233 1.22 -18.51 -23.15
CA ASP A 233 1.90 -19.53 -23.98
C ASP A 233 0.95 -20.64 -24.50
N ALA A 234 -0.24 -20.23 -24.93
CA ALA A 234 -1.21 -21.10 -25.55
C ALA A 234 -1.19 -20.92 -27.08
N GLU A 235 -1.22 -22.03 -27.79
CA GLU A 235 -1.20 -22.11 -29.24
C GLU A 235 -2.60 -21.88 -29.81
N ILE A 236 -2.73 -20.94 -30.74
CA ILE A 236 -3.98 -20.63 -31.43
C ILE A 236 -3.94 -21.23 -32.84
N TYR A 237 -4.88 -22.13 -33.11
CA TYR A 237 -5.09 -22.75 -34.40
C TYR A 237 -6.34 -22.18 -35.07
N VAL A 238 -6.25 -21.89 -36.36
CA VAL A 238 -7.40 -21.59 -37.23
C VAL A 238 -7.41 -22.62 -38.34
N ASP A 239 -8.50 -23.38 -38.46
CA ASP A 239 -8.67 -24.48 -39.41
C ASP A 239 -7.54 -25.53 -39.37
N GLY A 240 -7.01 -25.78 -38.17
CA GLY A 240 -5.91 -26.71 -37.93
C GLY A 240 -4.51 -26.15 -38.23
N GLN A 241 -4.39 -24.91 -38.71
CA GLN A 241 -3.11 -24.23 -38.91
C GLN A 241 -2.75 -23.39 -37.67
N LEU A 242 -1.53 -23.54 -37.14
CA LEU A 242 -1.03 -22.71 -36.04
C LEU A 242 -0.79 -21.29 -36.56
N VAL A 243 -1.56 -20.32 -36.05
CA VAL A 243 -1.55 -18.94 -36.56
C VAL A 243 -0.95 -17.93 -35.58
N ALA A 244 -0.97 -18.23 -34.27
CA ALA A 244 -0.37 -17.37 -33.26
C ALA A 244 -0.22 -18.07 -31.90
N ARG A 245 0.39 -17.37 -30.94
CA ARG A 245 0.45 -17.74 -29.52
C ARG A 245 -0.09 -16.61 -28.64
N THR A 246 -0.57 -16.94 -27.44
CA THR A 246 -1.10 -15.96 -26.48
C THR A 246 0.00 -15.36 -25.59
N PRO A 247 -0.20 -14.11 -25.10
CA PRO A 247 -1.34 -13.23 -25.36
C PRO A 247 -1.29 -12.53 -26.72
N LEU A 248 -2.45 -12.38 -27.37
CA LEU A 248 -2.59 -11.70 -28.65
C LEU A 248 -2.86 -10.19 -28.46
N GLN A 249 -2.07 -9.35 -29.14
CA GLN A 249 -2.22 -7.88 -29.10
C GLN A 249 -3.10 -7.33 -30.23
N SER A 250 -3.29 -8.10 -31.32
CA SER A 250 -3.95 -7.63 -32.54
C SER A 250 -4.90 -8.69 -33.13
N THR A 251 -5.63 -8.32 -34.18
CA THR A 251 -6.57 -9.20 -34.88
C THR A 251 -5.86 -10.08 -35.91
N LEU A 252 -6.34 -11.30 -36.07
CA LEU A 252 -5.85 -12.26 -37.05
C LEU A 252 -6.67 -12.13 -38.34
N PRO A 253 -6.05 -11.86 -39.51
CA PRO A 253 -6.79 -11.84 -40.76
C PRO A 253 -7.18 -13.26 -41.19
N VAL A 254 -8.45 -13.45 -41.56
CA VAL A 254 -9.03 -14.73 -42.00
C VAL A 254 -9.84 -14.54 -43.28
N THR A 255 -10.08 -15.63 -44.01
CA THR A 255 -10.88 -15.59 -45.24
C THR A 255 -12.36 -15.32 -44.93
N PRO A 256 -13.07 -14.48 -45.68
CA PRO A 256 -14.49 -14.24 -45.42
C PRO A 256 -15.39 -15.38 -45.95
N ASP A 257 -16.65 -15.36 -45.52
CA ASP A 257 -17.77 -16.19 -45.96
C ASP A 257 -17.58 -17.72 -45.84
N VAL A 258 -16.58 -18.14 -45.04
CA VAL A 258 -16.29 -19.54 -44.71
C VAL A 258 -16.36 -19.71 -43.20
N ARG A 259 -16.75 -20.93 -42.76
CA ARG A 259 -16.71 -21.31 -41.34
C ARG A 259 -15.27 -21.60 -40.95
N HIS A 260 -14.75 -20.80 -40.03
CA HIS A 260 -13.45 -21.01 -39.39
C HIS A 260 -13.61 -21.75 -38.06
N GLU A 261 -12.79 -22.77 -37.84
CA GLU A 261 -12.64 -23.43 -36.55
C GLU A 261 -11.44 -22.84 -35.81
N VAL A 262 -11.69 -22.15 -34.71
CA VAL A 262 -10.66 -21.52 -33.88
C VAL A 262 -10.45 -22.38 -32.64
N VAL A 263 -9.24 -22.90 -32.45
CA VAL A 263 -8.92 -23.81 -31.34
C VAL A 263 -7.70 -23.31 -30.59
N LEU A 264 -7.82 -23.21 -29.27
CA LEU A 264 -6.71 -22.96 -28.36
C LEU A 264 -6.23 -24.28 -27.77
N ARG A 265 -4.90 -24.50 -27.80
CA ARG A 265 -4.24 -25.64 -27.19
C ARG A 265 -3.10 -25.19 -26.29
N ARG A 266 -2.98 -25.84 -25.13
CA ARG A 266 -1.81 -25.74 -24.27
C ARG A 266 -1.67 -27.04 -23.49
N GLU A 267 -0.44 -27.52 -23.31
CA GLU A 267 -0.19 -28.68 -22.46
C GLU A 267 -0.73 -28.43 -21.05
N GLY A 268 -1.41 -29.44 -20.49
CA GLY A 268 -2.06 -29.32 -19.19
C GLY A 268 -3.49 -28.79 -19.20
N TYR A 269 -4.00 -28.42 -20.38
CA TYR A 269 -5.35 -27.91 -20.56
C TYR A 269 -6.11 -28.71 -21.62
N GLU A 270 -7.41 -28.87 -21.42
CA GLU A 270 -8.32 -29.38 -22.46
C GLU A 270 -8.40 -28.34 -23.61
N PRO A 271 -8.32 -28.77 -24.88
CA PRO A 271 -8.50 -27.87 -26.01
C PRO A 271 -9.85 -27.17 -25.95
N ALA A 272 -9.85 -25.84 -26.10
CA ALA A 272 -11.07 -25.04 -26.20
C ALA A 272 -11.20 -24.51 -27.62
N GLY A 273 -12.38 -24.63 -28.22
CA GLY A 273 -12.60 -24.14 -29.57
C GLY A 273 -14.00 -23.62 -29.81
N GLU A 274 -14.09 -22.71 -30.77
CA GLU A 274 -15.33 -22.10 -31.24
C GLU A 274 -15.29 -22.02 -32.77
N SER A 275 -16.46 -22.03 -33.41
CA SER A 275 -16.54 -21.78 -34.85
C SER A 275 -17.18 -20.44 -35.14
N ILE A 276 -16.63 -19.71 -36.10
CA ILE A 276 -17.14 -18.40 -36.52
C ILE A 276 -17.20 -18.30 -38.04
N VAL A 277 -18.17 -17.55 -38.54
CA VAL A 277 -18.27 -17.16 -39.95
C VAL A 277 -18.23 -15.64 -39.99
N LEU A 278 -17.31 -15.07 -40.75
CA LEU A 278 -17.16 -13.62 -40.89
C LEU A 278 -17.38 -13.21 -42.33
N THR A 279 -18.12 -12.13 -42.54
CA THR A 279 -18.31 -11.56 -43.88
C THR A 279 -17.10 -10.74 -44.31
N GLU A 280 -17.01 -10.45 -45.60
CA GLU A 280 -15.95 -9.61 -46.16
C GLU A 280 -15.74 -8.30 -45.38
N GLY A 281 -14.50 -8.06 -44.95
CA GLY A 281 -14.09 -6.87 -44.19
C GLY A 281 -14.65 -6.75 -42.77
N ALA A 282 -15.40 -7.74 -42.27
CA ALA A 282 -15.95 -7.70 -40.92
C ALA A 282 -14.90 -8.00 -39.84
N THR A 283 -15.15 -7.51 -38.62
CA THR A 283 -14.38 -7.89 -37.43
C THR A 283 -15.21 -8.80 -36.52
N GLY A 284 -14.70 -10.00 -36.27
CA GLY A 284 -15.26 -11.01 -35.39
C GLY A 284 -14.56 -11.09 -34.04
N PHE A 285 -15.24 -11.68 -33.07
CA PHE A 285 -14.71 -11.89 -31.72
C PHE A 285 -14.99 -13.33 -31.28
N VAL A 286 -13.97 -14.02 -30.79
CA VAL A 286 -14.06 -15.36 -30.19
C VAL A 286 -13.42 -15.31 -28.81
N THR A 287 -14.07 -15.90 -27.81
CA THR A 287 -13.57 -15.92 -26.43
C THR A 287 -13.27 -17.35 -26.04
N LEU A 288 -11.99 -17.68 -25.86
CA LEU A 288 -11.55 -19.03 -25.50
C LEU A 288 -11.18 -19.08 -24.02
N ARG A 289 -11.81 -20.00 -23.30
CA ARG A 289 -11.60 -20.24 -21.86
C ARG A 289 -11.33 -21.73 -21.64
N PRO A 290 -10.09 -22.19 -21.86
CA PRO A 290 -9.73 -23.59 -21.64
C PRO A 290 -9.89 -24.00 -20.18
N ARG A 291 -10.18 -25.29 -19.98
CA ARG A 291 -10.24 -25.92 -18.65
C ARG A 291 -8.97 -26.71 -18.41
N GLU A 292 -8.51 -26.76 -17.18
CA GLU A 292 -7.38 -27.62 -16.80
C GLU A 292 -7.73 -29.09 -17.07
N ASP A 293 -6.81 -29.85 -17.66
CA ASP A 293 -6.97 -31.30 -17.78
C ASP A 293 -6.75 -31.93 -16.40
N PRO A 294 -7.76 -32.58 -15.79
CA PRO A 294 -7.63 -33.20 -14.47
C PRO A 294 -6.52 -34.26 -14.40
N ARG A 295 -6.17 -34.87 -15.55
CA ARG A 295 -5.10 -35.86 -15.65
C ARG A 295 -3.73 -35.20 -15.61
N ALA A 296 -3.58 -34.04 -16.24
CA ALA A 296 -2.33 -33.30 -16.27
C ALA A 296 -2.03 -32.59 -14.94
N ALA A 297 -3.05 -32.30 -14.12
CA ALA A 297 -2.86 -31.82 -12.74
C ALA A 297 -2.11 -32.84 -11.86
N SER A 298 -2.06 -34.12 -12.25
CA SER A 298 -1.28 -35.15 -11.55
C SER A 298 0.21 -35.14 -11.90
N SER A 299 0.59 -34.53 -13.04
CA SER A 299 1.99 -34.32 -13.49
C SER A 299 2.44 -32.86 -13.42
N GLY A 300 1.58 -31.98 -12.91
CA GLY A 300 1.85 -30.55 -12.69
C GLY A 300 2.72 -30.28 -11.47
N GLY A 301 2.75 -29.01 -11.05
CA GLY A 301 3.48 -28.55 -9.87
C GLY A 301 2.56 -27.95 -8.80
N GLU A 302 3.17 -27.51 -7.70
CA GLU A 302 2.49 -26.84 -6.60
C GLU A 302 2.89 -25.37 -6.53
N LEU A 303 1.90 -24.48 -6.60
CA LEU A 303 2.02 -23.07 -6.28
C LEU A 303 1.56 -22.83 -4.85
N VAL A 304 2.44 -22.30 -4.00
CA VAL A 304 2.06 -21.80 -2.66
C VAL A 304 2.04 -20.29 -2.70
N VAL A 305 0.88 -19.70 -2.45
CA VAL A 305 0.71 -18.24 -2.37
C VAL A 305 0.67 -17.83 -0.91
N LEU A 306 1.56 -16.91 -0.51
CA LEU A 306 1.54 -16.26 0.79
C LEU A 306 0.87 -14.89 0.64
N LEU A 307 -0.38 -14.78 1.10
CA LEU A 307 -1.14 -13.53 1.06
C LEU A 307 -0.75 -12.67 2.28
N VAL A 308 -0.21 -11.48 2.05
CA VAL A 308 -0.02 -10.47 3.12
C VAL A 308 -1.36 -9.85 3.50
N GLN A 309 -2.22 -9.59 2.52
CA GLN A 309 -3.60 -9.19 2.72
C GLN A 309 -4.51 -10.41 2.50
N GLU A 310 -4.95 -11.05 3.59
CA GLU A 310 -5.69 -12.33 3.55
C GLU A 310 -7.05 -12.25 2.81
N ASP A 311 -7.61 -11.05 2.68
CA ASP A 311 -8.86 -10.77 1.97
C ASP A 311 -8.66 -10.42 0.47
N ALA A 312 -7.43 -10.54 -0.05
CA ALA A 312 -7.16 -10.34 -1.46
C ALA A 312 -7.81 -11.43 -2.32
N SER A 313 -8.43 -11.01 -3.43
CA SER A 313 -8.92 -11.94 -4.45
C SER A 313 -7.81 -12.30 -5.42
N VAL A 314 -7.67 -13.59 -5.72
CA VAL A 314 -6.63 -14.11 -6.62
C VAL A 314 -7.28 -14.75 -7.84
N ILE A 315 -6.79 -14.34 -9.01
CA ILE A 315 -7.12 -14.88 -10.31
C ILE A 315 -5.88 -15.56 -10.85
N VAL A 316 -6.02 -16.81 -11.30
CA VAL A 316 -4.95 -17.58 -11.96
C VAL A 316 -5.42 -17.91 -13.37
N ASP A 317 -4.65 -17.50 -14.37
CA ASP A 317 -4.92 -17.66 -15.81
C ASP A 317 -6.31 -17.15 -16.25
N GLY A 318 -6.77 -16.06 -15.63
CA GLY A 318 -8.08 -15.47 -15.89
C GLY A 318 -9.24 -16.15 -15.15
N GLN A 319 -8.99 -17.20 -14.37
CA GLN A 319 -10.00 -17.86 -13.53
C GLN A 319 -9.85 -17.45 -12.07
N ARG A 320 -10.94 -16.97 -11.45
CA ARG A 320 -10.97 -16.67 -10.01
C ARG A 320 -10.84 -17.97 -9.22
N ARG A 321 -9.89 -18.03 -8.30
CA ARG A 321 -9.64 -19.18 -7.44
C ARG A 321 -9.81 -18.76 -5.98
N GLU A 322 -10.34 -19.67 -5.16
CA GLU A 322 -10.25 -19.54 -3.72
C GLU A 322 -8.84 -19.96 -3.28
N VAL A 323 -8.00 -18.97 -3.01
CA VAL A 323 -6.62 -19.20 -2.57
C VAL A 323 -6.54 -18.96 -1.08
N THR A 324 -6.19 -20.01 -0.33
CA THR A 324 -5.89 -19.89 1.10
C THR A 324 -4.39 -19.71 1.27
N SER A 325 -3.99 -18.68 2.03
CA SER A 325 -2.57 -18.36 2.26
C SER A 325 -1.81 -19.58 2.79
N GLY A 326 -0.69 -19.93 2.16
CA GLY A 326 0.16 -21.05 2.54
C GLY A 326 -0.33 -22.45 2.13
N VAL A 327 -1.53 -22.58 1.56
CA VAL A 327 -2.05 -23.86 1.06
C VAL A 327 -1.59 -24.08 -0.39
N PRO A 328 -0.98 -25.23 -0.73
CA PRO A 328 -0.57 -25.53 -2.10
C PRO A 328 -1.77 -25.62 -3.06
N LEU A 329 -1.70 -24.85 -4.15
CA LEU A 329 -2.56 -24.96 -5.31
C LEU A 329 -1.85 -25.79 -6.37
N ARG A 330 -2.45 -26.91 -6.79
CA ARG A 330 -1.92 -27.70 -7.90
C ARG A 330 -2.31 -27.05 -9.23
N LEU A 331 -1.31 -26.84 -10.08
CA LEU A 331 -1.46 -26.28 -11.41
C LEU A 331 -0.69 -27.13 -12.41
N PRO A 332 -1.08 -27.13 -13.70
CA PRO A 332 -0.22 -27.61 -14.77
C PRO A 332 1.21 -27.05 -14.68
N ALA A 333 2.17 -27.74 -15.27
CA ALA A 333 3.52 -27.18 -15.39
C ALA A 333 3.55 -26.06 -16.44
N GLY A 334 4.50 -25.13 -16.29
CA GLY A 334 4.73 -24.04 -17.24
C GLY A 334 4.30 -22.66 -16.73
N PRO A 335 4.12 -21.67 -17.63
CA PRO A 335 3.89 -20.29 -17.25
C PRO A 335 2.45 -20.02 -16.80
N HIS A 336 2.26 -19.35 -15.68
CA HIS A 336 0.95 -18.93 -15.18
C HIS A 336 0.93 -17.42 -14.92
N ALA A 337 -0.19 -16.80 -15.26
CA ALA A 337 -0.45 -15.41 -14.93
C ALA A 337 -1.32 -15.34 -13.67
N ILE A 338 -0.83 -14.64 -12.65
CA ILE A 338 -1.56 -14.42 -11.41
C ILE A 338 -1.88 -12.93 -11.29
N THR A 339 -3.15 -12.62 -11.12
CA THR A 339 -3.60 -11.27 -10.75
C THR A 339 -4.21 -11.32 -9.35
N ALA A 340 -3.61 -10.59 -8.42
CA ALA A 340 -4.15 -10.39 -7.10
C ALA A 340 -4.72 -8.97 -6.97
N SER A 341 -5.92 -8.84 -6.41
CA SER A 341 -6.57 -7.54 -6.27
C SER A 341 -7.38 -7.43 -4.99
N ARG A 342 -7.40 -6.22 -4.44
CA ARG A 342 -8.14 -5.84 -3.23
C ARG A 342 -8.54 -4.37 -3.33
N THR A 343 -9.74 -4.03 -2.86
CA THR A 343 -10.21 -2.64 -2.84
C THR A 343 -9.28 -1.76 -2.02
N GLY A 344 -8.87 -0.61 -2.58
CA GLY A 344 -7.91 0.31 -1.96
C GLY A 344 -6.45 -0.03 -2.21
N TYR A 345 -6.16 -1.03 -3.04
CA TYR A 345 -4.82 -1.45 -3.41
C TYR A 345 -4.68 -1.52 -4.92
N ASP A 346 -3.46 -1.26 -5.41
CA ASP A 346 -3.10 -1.49 -6.80
C ASP A 346 -3.12 -3.01 -7.08
N PRO A 347 -3.65 -3.45 -8.23
CA PRO A 347 -3.60 -4.84 -8.61
C PRO A 347 -2.16 -5.29 -8.82
N LEU A 348 -1.83 -6.48 -8.32
CA LEU A 348 -0.52 -7.11 -8.48
C LEU A 348 -0.60 -8.16 -9.58
N ASN A 349 0.21 -7.99 -10.64
CA ASN A 349 0.33 -8.95 -11.73
C ASN A 349 1.66 -9.69 -11.63
N LEU A 350 1.61 -11.01 -11.50
CA LEU A 350 2.77 -11.88 -11.43
C LEU A 350 2.77 -12.86 -12.58
N HIS A 351 3.94 -13.05 -13.19
CA HIS A 351 4.22 -14.13 -14.11
C HIS A 351 5.09 -15.14 -13.39
N ILE A 352 4.60 -16.37 -13.24
CA ILE A 352 5.32 -17.43 -12.54
C ILE A 352 5.47 -18.65 -13.43
N GLU A 353 6.58 -19.36 -13.27
CA GLU A 353 6.79 -20.64 -13.93
C GLU A 353 6.62 -21.75 -12.89
N VAL A 354 5.57 -22.56 -13.05
CA VAL A 354 5.29 -23.68 -12.15
C VAL A 354 6.12 -24.88 -12.63
N PRO A 355 7.09 -25.37 -11.83
CA PRO A 355 7.93 -26.50 -12.24
C PRO A 355 7.14 -27.81 -12.23
N SER A 356 7.41 -28.70 -13.19
CA SER A 356 6.81 -30.04 -13.19
C SER A 356 7.22 -30.83 -11.94
N GLY A 357 6.23 -31.34 -11.19
CA GLY A 357 6.43 -32.08 -9.93
C GLY A 357 7.06 -31.30 -8.78
N GLY A 358 7.44 -30.04 -9.01
CA GLY A 358 8.10 -29.19 -8.03
C GLY A 358 7.13 -28.29 -7.28
N ARG A 359 7.67 -27.52 -6.34
CA ARG A 359 6.93 -26.49 -5.60
C ARG A 359 7.57 -25.13 -5.80
N ILE A 360 6.76 -24.13 -6.08
CA ILE A 360 7.13 -22.72 -6.09
C ILE A 360 6.34 -21.96 -5.02
N VAL A 361 7.01 -21.06 -4.31
CA VAL A 361 6.38 -20.21 -3.29
C VAL A 361 6.47 -18.77 -3.77
N THR A 362 5.35 -18.06 -3.74
CA THR A 362 5.28 -16.65 -4.07
C THR A 362 4.55 -15.88 -2.99
N THR A 363 4.96 -14.64 -2.75
CA THR A 363 4.30 -13.73 -1.81
C THR A 363 3.50 -12.71 -2.58
N VAL A 364 2.23 -12.56 -2.25
CA VAL A 364 1.35 -11.51 -2.74
C VAL A 364 1.26 -10.45 -1.65
N ASP A 365 1.99 -9.37 -1.87
CA ASP A 365 1.91 -8.15 -1.07
C ASP A 365 1.40 -7.02 -1.97
N LEU A 366 0.19 -6.54 -1.72
CA LEU A 366 -0.42 -5.51 -2.53
C LEU A 366 0.07 -4.12 -2.09
N ILE A 367 0.29 -3.23 -3.06
CA ILE A 367 0.66 -1.84 -2.80
C ILE A 367 -0.62 -1.03 -2.54
N PRO A 368 -0.75 -0.29 -1.43
CA PRO A 368 -1.92 0.54 -1.19
C PRO A 368 -1.97 1.71 -2.19
N THR A 369 -3.17 2.03 -2.68
CA THR A 369 -3.38 3.23 -3.51
C THR A 369 -3.00 4.50 -2.74
N PRO A 370 -2.71 5.63 -3.40
CA PRO A 370 -2.37 6.88 -2.72
C PRO A 370 -3.38 7.28 -1.63
N GLU A 371 -4.69 7.14 -1.90
CA GLU A 371 -5.73 7.50 -0.93
C GLU A 371 -5.75 6.56 0.28
N THR A 372 -5.59 5.26 0.03
CA THR A 372 -5.56 4.24 1.09
C THR A 372 -4.29 4.40 1.93
N ARG A 373 -3.16 4.70 1.29
CA ARG A 373 -1.88 4.98 1.94
C ARG A 373 -1.99 6.18 2.87
N GLU A 374 -2.60 7.28 2.43
CA GLU A 374 -2.82 8.45 3.29
C GLU A 374 -3.70 8.14 4.49
N ARG A 375 -4.76 7.34 4.31
CA ARG A 375 -5.61 6.88 5.43
C ARG A 375 -4.83 6.04 6.43
N LEU A 376 -4.09 5.02 5.96
CA LEU A 376 -3.26 4.15 6.81
C LEU A 376 -2.23 4.96 7.60
N ILE A 377 -1.55 5.92 6.97
CA ILE A 377 -0.60 6.82 7.66
C ILE A 377 -1.32 7.68 8.70
N GLY A 378 -2.52 8.18 8.38
CA GLY A 378 -3.33 8.99 9.29
C GLY A 378 -3.77 8.21 10.53
N ASP A 379 -4.22 6.96 10.34
CA ASP A 379 -4.65 6.07 11.41
C ASP A 379 -3.45 5.67 12.30
N ALA A 380 -2.33 5.26 11.69
CA ALA A 380 -1.08 4.97 12.41
C ALA A 380 -0.60 6.14 13.28
N ARG A 381 -0.63 7.37 12.75
CA ARG A 381 -0.28 8.58 13.52
C ARG A 381 -1.25 8.85 14.66
N ARG A 382 -2.55 8.62 14.45
CA ARG A 382 -3.57 8.80 15.48
C ARG A 382 -3.37 7.83 16.62
N ASP A 383 -3.15 6.55 16.31
CA ASP A 383 -2.94 5.50 17.31
C ASP A 383 -1.66 5.74 18.11
N ALA A 384 -0.57 6.14 17.43
CA ALA A 384 0.66 6.54 18.09
C ALA A 384 0.44 7.76 19.02
N ALA A 385 -0.33 8.76 18.60
CA ALA A 385 -0.63 9.93 19.42
C ALA A 385 -1.48 9.59 20.65
N ILE A 386 -2.47 8.70 20.51
CA ILE A 386 -3.27 8.19 21.63
C ILE A 386 -2.38 7.41 22.60
N GLY A 387 -1.54 6.51 22.08
CA GLY A 387 -0.61 5.71 22.87
C GLY A 387 0.35 6.58 23.70
N TRP A 388 0.98 7.59 23.08
CA TRP A 388 1.85 8.53 23.78
C TRP A 388 1.09 9.39 24.79
N GLY A 389 -0.11 9.87 24.44
CA GLY A 389 -0.95 10.66 25.34
C GLY A 389 -1.33 9.91 26.62
N LEU A 390 -1.74 8.65 26.48
CA LEU A 390 -2.08 7.77 27.61
C LEU A 390 -0.84 7.40 28.44
N THR A 391 0.30 7.18 27.80
CA THR A 391 1.55 6.84 28.50
C THR A 391 2.06 8.02 29.33
N ILE A 392 2.16 9.20 28.73
CA ILE A 392 2.63 10.41 29.43
C ILE A 392 1.62 10.82 30.51
N GLY A 393 0.32 10.85 30.18
CA GLY A 393 -0.74 11.18 31.13
C GLY A 393 -0.77 10.20 32.31
N GLY A 394 -0.63 8.91 32.03
CA GLY A 394 -0.54 7.87 33.04
C GLY A 394 0.68 8.03 33.96
N ALA A 395 1.86 8.31 33.41
CA ALA A 395 3.07 8.58 34.21
C ALA A 395 2.90 9.80 35.13
N VAL A 396 2.29 10.88 34.64
CA VAL A 396 1.99 12.07 35.46
C VAL A 396 1.02 11.75 36.59
N LEU A 397 -0.05 10.99 36.31
CA LEU A 397 -1.01 10.55 37.32
C LEU A 397 -0.38 9.64 38.37
N VAL A 398 0.53 8.74 37.97
CA VAL A 398 1.29 7.91 38.92
C VAL A 398 2.15 8.79 39.83
N GLY A 399 2.91 9.74 39.27
CA GLY A 399 3.75 10.64 40.05
C GLY A 399 2.94 11.51 41.03
N ALA A 400 1.85 12.11 40.56
CA ALA A 400 0.95 12.92 41.39
C ALA A 400 0.23 12.08 42.46
N GLY A 401 -0.25 10.89 42.10
CA GLY A 401 -0.89 9.95 43.02
C GLY A 401 0.05 9.49 44.13
N ALA A 402 1.30 9.14 43.79
CA ALA A 402 2.33 8.80 44.78
C ALA A 402 2.62 9.99 45.70
N GLY A 403 2.83 11.19 45.15
CA GLY A 403 3.13 12.38 45.94
C GLY A 403 2.01 12.76 46.91
N THR A 404 0.76 12.75 46.44
CA THR A 404 -0.43 13.01 47.27
C THR A 404 -0.63 11.95 48.35
N MET A 405 -0.36 10.68 48.03
CA MET A 405 -0.42 9.60 49.01
C MET A 405 0.65 9.76 50.10
N VAL A 406 1.90 10.07 49.75
CA VAL A 406 2.99 10.31 50.72
C VAL A 406 2.65 11.48 51.63
N TRP A 407 2.15 12.59 51.06
CA TRP A 407 1.73 13.74 51.85
C TRP A 407 0.55 13.42 52.79
N GLY A 408 -0.42 12.65 52.32
CA GLY A 408 -1.53 12.14 53.14
C GLY A 408 -1.08 11.27 54.32
N VAL A 409 -0.06 10.41 54.11
CA VAL A 409 0.52 9.60 55.19
C VAL A 409 1.22 10.49 56.22
N GLY A 410 1.99 11.49 55.76
CA GLY A 410 2.67 12.44 56.64
C GLY A 410 1.70 13.24 57.52
N THR A 411 0.67 13.83 56.91
CA THR A 411 -0.37 14.60 57.62
C THR A 411 -1.14 13.75 58.63
N ARG A 412 -1.46 12.50 58.27
CA ARG A 412 -2.09 11.55 59.20
C ARG A 412 -1.16 11.19 60.37
N ALA A 413 0.13 11.02 60.12
CA ALA A 413 1.12 10.72 61.16
C ALA A 413 1.30 11.90 62.13
N GLU A 414 1.33 13.14 61.61
CA GLU A 414 1.35 14.37 62.41
C GLU A 414 0.11 14.47 63.32
N GLY A 415 -1.09 14.28 62.77
CA GLY A 415 -2.33 14.28 63.55
C GLY A 415 -2.36 13.19 64.63
N ALA A 416 -1.87 11.98 64.32
CA ALA A 416 -1.76 10.90 65.29
C ALA A 416 -0.70 11.16 66.36
N GLN A 417 0.40 11.85 66.02
CA GLN A 417 1.39 12.26 67.01
C GLN A 417 0.82 13.33 67.94
N LYS A 418 0.11 14.32 67.39
CA LYS A 418 -0.58 15.34 68.18
C LYS A 418 -1.59 14.75 69.16
N GLU A 419 -2.37 13.76 68.72
CA GLU A 419 -3.30 13.02 69.60
C GLU A 419 -2.56 12.31 70.74
N ARG A 420 -1.46 11.60 70.44
CA ARG A 420 -0.59 10.96 71.46
C ARG A 420 0.01 11.98 72.44
N ASP A 421 0.46 13.13 71.94
CA ASP A 421 1.05 14.18 72.77
C ASP A 421 0.00 14.81 73.71
N ILE A 422 -1.24 14.97 73.24
CA ILE A 422 -2.39 15.42 74.05
C ILE A 422 -2.71 14.38 75.14
N GLU A 423 -2.76 13.09 74.80
CA GLU A 423 -3.00 12.00 75.76
C GLU A 423 -1.88 11.86 76.80
N ALA A 424 -0.63 12.06 76.39
CA ALA A 424 0.54 12.02 77.26
C ALA A 424 0.70 13.28 78.12
N GLY A 425 -0.05 14.36 77.84
CA GLY A 425 0.10 15.65 78.51
C GLY A 425 1.45 16.31 78.24
N ALA A 426 2.04 16.07 77.06
CA ALA A 426 3.27 16.72 76.65
C ALA A 426 3.04 18.22 76.42
N ALA A 427 4.03 19.07 76.68
CA ALA A 427 3.93 20.51 76.44
C ALA A 427 3.51 20.81 74.99
N PRO A 428 2.52 21.68 74.72
CA PRO A 428 1.82 22.61 75.64
C PRO A 428 0.47 22.07 76.18
N TYR A 429 0.25 20.76 76.16
CA TYR A 429 -1.03 20.11 76.49
C TYR A 429 -1.11 19.59 77.93
N GLU A 430 -0.26 20.07 78.86
CA GLU A 430 -0.22 19.57 80.24
C GLU A 430 -1.55 19.76 80.98
N ALA A 431 -2.31 20.79 80.60
CA ALA A 431 -3.64 21.06 81.15
C ALA A 431 -4.71 20.04 80.67
N CYS A 432 -4.49 19.39 79.53
CA CYS A 432 -5.41 18.43 78.94
C CYS A 432 -5.34 17.04 79.59
N ALA A 433 -4.19 16.64 80.11
CA ALA A 433 -4.02 15.36 80.81
C ALA A 433 -4.57 15.36 82.25
N ASN A 434 -4.60 16.53 82.90
CA ASN A 434 -4.96 16.66 84.32
C ASN A 434 -6.44 17.01 84.56
N ASN A 435 -7.28 17.03 83.52
CA ASN A 435 -8.73 17.34 83.59
C ASN A 435 -9.03 18.66 84.35
N LEU A 436 -8.18 19.67 84.16
CA LEU A 436 -8.38 21.01 84.70
C LEU A 436 -9.51 21.69 83.93
N GLY A 437 -10.68 21.84 84.55
CA GLY A 437 -11.88 22.40 83.90
C GLY A 437 -11.73 23.81 83.31
N SER A 438 -10.65 24.52 83.61
CA SER A 438 -10.31 25.82 82.98
C SER A 438 -9.77 25.70 81.54
N ALA A 439 -9.40 24.50 81.08
CA ALA A 439 -8.78 24.27 79.76
C ALA A 439 -9.61 23.40 78.80
N GLU A 440 -10.83 23.00 79.19
CA GLU A 440 -11.67 22.06 78.44
C GLU A 440 -11.90 22.49 76.97
N ALA A 441 -12.29 23.74 76.74
CA ALA A 441 -12.52 24.27 75.39
C ALA A 441 -11.25 24.33 74.52
N PHE A 442 -10.07 24.44 75.13
CA PHE A 442 -8.79 24.37 74.41
C PHE A 442 -8.49 22.94 73.98
N CYS A 443 -8.59 21.98 74.92
CA CYS A 443 -8.31 20.58 74.65
C CYS A 443 -9.27 19.96 73.63
N ASP A 444 -10.55 20.34 73.65
CA ASP A 444 -11.52 19.89 72.65
C ASP A 444 -11.20 20.43 71.26
N ARG A 445 -10.79 21.71 71.15
CA ARG A 445 -10.37 22.29 69.88
C ARG A 445 -9.15 21.57 69.30
N GLU A 446 -8.15 21.28 70.13
CA GLU A 446 -6.93 20.62 69.68
C GLU A 446 -7.16 19.15 69.30
N ARG A 447 -8.04 18.43 70.02
CA ARG A 447 -8.48 17.07 69.65
C ARG A 447 -9.26 17.06 68.33
N LEU A 448 -10.17 18.01 68.15
CA LEU A 448 -10.91 18.16 66.90
C LEU A 448 -9.97 18.48 65.73
N ASP A 449 -8.98 19.35 65.93
CA ASP A 449 -7.96 19.66 64.91
C ASP A 449 -7.11 18.42 64.57
N ALA A 450 -6.67 17.66 65.57
CA ALA A 450 -5.95 16.40 65.35
C ALA A 450 -6.79 15.38 64.57
N GLY A 451 -8.06 15.22 64.92
CA GLY A 451 -9.01 14.38 64.19
C GLY A 451 -9.23 14.87 62.75
N GLN A 452 -9.40 16.17 62.54
CA GLN A 452 -9.52 16.77 61.20
C GLN A 452 -8.26 16.53 60.36
N GLN A 453 -7.06 16.61 60.93
CA GLN A 453 -5.81 16.28 60.23
C GLN A 453 -5.74 14.81 59.82
N GLN A 454 -6.19 13.89 60.68
CA GLN A 454 -6.23 12.46 60.36
C GLN A 454 -7.23 12.13 59.24
N ASP A 455 -8.42 12.74 59.27
CA ASP A 455 -9.46 12.58 58.23
C ASP A 455 -9.01 13.19 56.90
N LEU A 456 -8.39 14.38 56.95
CA LEU A 456 -7.80 15.03 55.78
C LEU A 456 -6.69 14.17 55.16
N GLY A 457 -5.79 13.64 55.99
CA GLY A 457 -4.74 12.72 55.56
C GLY A 457 -5.30 11.41 54.97
N LEU A 458 -6.39 10.87 55.53
CA LEU A 458 -7.09 9.73 54.94
C LEU A 458 -7.65 10.07 53.55
N GLY A 459 -8.26 11.24 53.39
CA GLY A 459 -8.76 11.71 52.10
C GLY A 459 -7.65 11.78 51.04
N PHE A 460 -6.49 12.36 51.38
CA PHE A 460 -5.36 12.45 50.46
C PHE A 460 -4.71 11.09 50.15
N THR A 461 -4.63 10.18 51.12
CA THR A 461 -4.11 8.82 50.87
C THR A 461 -5.01 8.03 49.93
N VAL A 462 -6.33 8.05 50.14
CA VAL A 462 -7.31 7.39 49.25
C VAL A 462 -7.32 8.05 47.87
N GLY A 463 -7.31 9.37 47.80
CA GLY A 463 -7.23 10.11 46.54
C GLY A 463 -5.96 9.79 45.75
N GLY A 464 -4.82 9.73 46.43
CA GLY A 464 -3.53 9.35 45.83
C GLY A 464 -3.52 7.92 45.31
N ALA A 465 -4.12 6.97 46.04
CA ALA A 465 -4.25 5.58 45.61
C ALA A 465 -5.12 5.44 44.35
N ILE A 466 -6.22 6.20 44.24
CA ILE A 466 -7.04 6.25 43.02
C ILE A 466 -6.24 6.81 41.84
N GLY A 467 -5.51 7.91 42.06
CA GLY A 467 -4.64 8.51 41.05
C GLY A 467 -3.57 7.55 40.55
N LEU A 468 -2.94 6.80 41.46
CA LEU A 468 -2.00 5.73 41.13
C LEU A 468 -2.64 4.64 40.28
N ALA A 469 -3.79 4.11 40.69
CA ALA A 469 -4.47 3.05 39.95
C ALA A 469 -4.89 3.50 38.54
N ALA A 470 -5.47 4.70 38.40
CA ALA A 470 -5.83 5.29 37.12
C ALA A 470 -4.60 5.55 36.23
N GLY A 471 -3.50 6.01 36.84
CA GLY A 471 -2.24 6.23 36.14
C GLY A 471 -1.63 4.94 35.59
N VAL A 472 -1.60 3.88 36.39
CA VAL A 472 -1.14 2.55 35.95
C VAL A 472 -2.02 1.99 34.84
N GLY A 473 -3.35 2.08 34.95
CA GLY A 473 -4.26 1.65 33.89
C GLY A 473 -4.05 2.40 32.57
N SER A 474 -3.82 3.71 32.64
CA SER A 474 -3.52 4.54 31.48
C SER A 474 -2.18 4.18 30.85
N LEU A 475 -1.15 3.91 31.66
CA LEU A 475 0.17 3.46 31.18
C LEU A 475 0.07 2.13 30.42
N VAL A 476 -0.60 1.14 31.01
CA VAL A 476 -0.76 -0.18 30.36
C VAL A 476 -1.49 -0.04 29.02
N THR A 477 -2.58 0.74 29.00
CA THR A 477 -3.34 0.98 27.77
C THR A 477 -2.50 1.72 26.73
N GLY A 478 -1.76 2.75 27.14
CA GLY A 478 -0.85 3.49 26.26
C GLY A 478 0.24 2.62 25.64
N ILE A 479 0.84 1.72 26.44
CA ILE A 479 1.86 0.77 25.97
C ILE A 479 1.24 -0.21 24.96
N VAL A 480 0.03 -0.73 25.21
CA VAL A 480 -0.66 -1.61 24.27
C VAL A 480 -0.86 -0.90 22.93
N PHE A 481 -1.42 0.31 22.94
CA PHE A 481 -1.59 1.11 21.72
C PHE A 481 -0.27 1.34 20.98
N LEU A 482 0.82 1.70 21.68
CA LEU A 482 2.13 1.89 21.06
C LEU A 482 2.72 0.60 20.50
N SER A 483 2.41 -0.56 21.10
CA SER A 483 2.91 -1.86 20.63
C SER A 483 2.15 -2.42 19.43
N THR A 484 0.88 -2.05 19.28
CA THR A 484 0.02 -2.49 18.17
C THR A 484 -0.12 -1.47 17.06
N ALA A 485 0.24 -0.20 17.31
CA ALA A 485 0.23 0.84 16.29
C ALA A 485 1.25 0.51 15.19
N ASP A 486 0.81 0.57 13.95
CA ASP A 486 1.71 0.49 12.81
C ASP A 486 2.66 1.71 12.78
N ASP A 487 3.88 1.48 12.29
CA ASP A 487 4.80 2.58 12.00
C ASP A 487 4.27 3.37 10.77
N PRO A 488 3.97 4.68 10.89
CA PRO A 488 3.51 5.48 9.77
C PRO A 488 4.52 5.59 8.63
N ASP A 489 5.81 5.36 8.89
CA ASP A 489 6.85 5.40 7.86
C ASP A 489 6.87 4.10 7.03
N ARG A 490 6.28 3.01 7.52
CA ARG A 490 6.13 1.74 6.79
C ARG A 490 5.39 1.90 5.46
N PHE A 491 4.39 2.78 5.43
CA PHE A 491 3.54 2.99 4.25
C PHE A 491 4.05 4.12 3.34
N ARG A 492 5.06 4.88 3.72
CA ARG A 492 5.55 5.99 2.89
C ARG A 492 6.42 5.48 1.75
N LEU A 493 6.30 6.13 0.59
CA LEU A 493 7.31 6.00 -0.45
C LEU A 493 8.61 6.59 0.09
N LYS A 494 9.69 5.82 0.01
CA LYS A 494 11.03 6.30 0.35
C LYS A 494 11.53 7.19 -0.78
N LEU A 495 11.51 8.51 -0.56
CA LEU A 495 11.85 9.53 -1.55
C LEU A 495 13.15 10.23 -1.19
N ASP A 496 14.23 9.46 -1.10
CA ASP A 496 15.54 9.99 -0.72
C ASP A 496 16.16 10.85 -1.84
N ASP A 497 17.16 11.65 -1.51
CA ASP A 497 17.84 12.50 -2.52
C ASP A 497 18.63 11.70 -3.55
N ASP A 498 19.15 10.55 -3.12
CA ASP A 498 19.88 9.60 -3.95
C ASP A 498 18.98 8.49 -4.50
N LEU A 499 17.66 8.66 -4.51
CA LEU A 499 16.71 7.64 -4.97
C LEU A 499 17.04 7.12 -6.37
N PHE A 500 17.43 8.00 -7.30
CA PHE A 500 17.82 7.58 -8.65
C PHE A 500 19.15 6.80 -8.71
N ALA A 501 19.89 6.73 -7.60
CA ALA A 501 21.09 5.92 -7.45
C ALA A 501 20.83 4.56 -6.78
N LEU A 502 19.56 4.24 -6.49
CA LEU A 502 19.15 2.95 -5.93
C LEU A 502 19.56 1.80 -6.86
N GLU A 503 20.14 0.77 -6.27
CA GLU A 503 20.67 -0.36 -7.00
C GLU A 503 19.68 -1.52 -6.97
N LEU A 504 18.95 -1.72 -8.07
CA LEU A 504 18.18 -2.94 -8.26
C LEU A 504 19.11 -4.08 -8.64
N MET A 505 18.86 -5.26 -8.06
CA MET A 505 19.56 -6.48 -8.41
C MET A 505 18.82 -7.21 -9.54
N PRO A 506 19.55 -7.84 -10.48
CA PRO A 506 18.95 -8.69 -11.50
C PRO A 506 18.36 -9.95 -10.84
N ALA A 507 17.50 -10.67 -11.56
CA ALA A 507 16.94 -11.91 -11.04
C ALA A 507 18.08 -12.92 -10.78
N VAL A 508 18.27 -13.31 -9.52
CA VAL A 508 19.09 -14.47 -9.18
C VAL A 508 18.19 -15.69 -9.31
N TRP A 509 18.21 -16.33 -10.48
CA TRP A 509 17.50 -17.58 -10.70
C TRP A 509 18.08 -18.66 -9.77
N GLY A 510 17.29 -19.10 -8.80
CA GLY A 510 17.65 -20.19 -7.89
C GLY A 510 18.03 -19.74 -6.48
N GLN A 511 17.08 -19.18 -5.73
CA GLN A 511 16.78 -19.46 -4.32
C GLN A 511 15.66 -18.50 -3.89
N GLY A 512 14.60 -19.05 -3.31
CA GLY A 512 13.48 -18.25 -2.80
C GLY A 512 13.97 -17.18 -1.82
N GLY A 513 13.58 -15.92 -2.07
CA GLY A 513 13.89 -14.80 -1.21
C GLY A 513 14.34 -13.57 -1.99
N LEU A 514 13.37 -12.73 -2.37
CA LEU A 514 13.63 -11.35 -2.77
C LEU A 514 14.15 -10.60 -1.53
N GLY A 515 15.48 -10.47 -1.43
CA GLY A 515 16.13 -9.64 -0.43
C GLY A 515 17.05 -8.63 -1.10
N VAL A 516 16.61 -7.38 -1.24
CA VAL A 516 17.50 -6.26 -1.56
C VAL A 516 18.41 -6.05 -0.35
N ARG A 517 19.73 -6.05 -0.57
CA ARG A 517 20.69 -5.64 0.45
C ARG A 517 20.80 -4.12 0.47
N GLY A 518 19.75 -3.45 0.94
CA GLY A 518 19.83 -2.06 1.36
C GLY A 518 20.48 -2.01 2.75
N ARG A 519 21.49 -1.16 2.94
CA ARG A 519 21.89 -0.75 4.29
C ARG A 519 20.67 -0.10 4.94
N PHE A 520 20.05 -0.81 5.89
CA PHE A 520 19.08 -0.24 6.82
C PHE A 520 19.75 0.80 7.71
#